data_AF-A0A158IQU6-F1
#
_entry.id   AF-A0A158IQU6-F1
#
_cell.length_a   1.000
_cell.length_b   1.000
_cell.length_c   1.000
_cell.angle_alpha   90.00
_cell.angle_beta   90.00
_cell.angle_gamma   90.00
#
_symmetry.space_group_name_H-M   'P 1'
#
loop_
_entity.id
_entity.type
_entity.pdbx_description
1 polymer ?
#
loop_
_entity_poly.entity_id
_entity_poly.type
_entity_poly.pdbx_seq_one_letter_code
_entity_poly.pdbx_strand_id
1 'polypeptide(L)' 'MKAPPLPSGRTRGLSFVVSDDWTPEQALAVFEILDDLRELICARYLPEIQHVLREDRRQRELLFDERHPPF' A
#
# COMPACT_ATOMS: atom_id res chain seq x y z
N MET A 1 2.31 17.14 13.56
CA MET A 1 1.25 17.42 12.57
C MET A 1 1.10 16.17 11.70
N LYS A 2 -0.12 15.62 11.53
CA LYS A 2 -0.36 14.39 10.75
C LYS A 2 -0.52 14.77 9.27
N ALA A 3 0.22 14.11 8.38
CA ALA A 3 0.09 14.36 6.94
C ALA A 3 -1.32 13.97 6.46
N PRO A 4 -1.93 14.75 5.56
CA PRO A 4 -3.24 14.41 4.99
C PRO A 4 -3.16 13.07 4.24
N PRO A 5 -4.25 12.29 4.22
CA PRO A 5 -4.27 11.03 3.48
C PRO A 5 -4.10 11.29 1.98
N LEU A 6 -3.37 10.40 1.32
CA LEU A 6 -3.28 10.35 -0.14
C LEU A 6 -4.68 10.07 -0.73
N PRO A 7 -4.93 10.37 -2.03
CA PRO A 7 -6.18 10.02 -2.70
C PRO A 7 -6.58 8.55 -2.55
N SER A 8 -5.60 7.65 -2.39
CA SER A 8 -5.80 6.22 -2.11
C SER A 8 -6.22 5.90 -0.67
N GLY A 9 -6.47 6.90 0.17
CA GLY A 9 -6.77 6.74 1.61
C GLY A 9 -5.56 6.38 2.48
N ARG A 10 -4.38 6.21 1.88
CA ARG A 10 -3.15 5.83 2.60
C ARG A 10 -2.48 7.05 3.21
N THR A 11 -1.90 6.90 4.41
CA THR A 11 -1.14 7.98 5.06
C THR A 11 0.32 8.07 4.60
N ARG A 12 0.79 7.11 3.80
CA ARG A 12 2.16 7.03 3.27
C ARG A 12 2.14 6.32 1.90
N GLY A 13 3.02 6.75 1.00
CA GLY A 13 3.18 6.17 -0.33
C GLY A 13 3.40 7.23 -1.41
N LEU A 14 3.34 6.80 -2.67
CA LEU A 14 3.37 7.69 -3.83
C LEU A 14 1.98 8.31 -4.04
N SER A 15 1.95 9.61 -4.30
CA SER A 15 0.72 10.30 -4.70
C SER A 15 0.54 10.14 -6.20
N PHE A 16 -0.35 9.23 -6.60
CA PHE A 16 -0.78 9.14 -8.00
C PHE A 16 -1.96 10.08 -8.21
N VAL A 17 -1.81 11.01 -9.14
CA VAL A 17 -2.89 11.87 -9.62
C VAL A 17 -3.25 11.37 -11.02
N VAL A 18 -4.49 10.93 -11.17
CA VAL A 18 -5.06 10.55 -12.46
C VAL A 18 -5.68 11.80 -13.07
N SER A 19 -5.43 12.05 -14.35
CA SER A 19 -6.06 13.19 -15.04
C SER A 19 -7.54 12.88 -15.28
N ASP A 20 -8.40 13.87 -15.10
CA ASP A 20 -9.84 13.73 -15.41
C ASP A 20 -10.09 13.57 -16.92
N ASP A 21 -9.11 13.91 -17.76
CA ASP A 21 -9.18 13.88 -19.22
C ASP A 21 -8.72 12.56 -19.86
N TRP A 22 -8.50 11.50 -19.08
CA TRP A 22 -8.08 10.21 -19.66
C TRP A 22 -9.18 9.58 -20.49
N THR A 23 -8.81 9.04 -21.66
CA THR A 23 -9.69 8.14 -22.38
C THR A 23 -9.74 6.77 -21.70
N PRO A 24 -10.80 5.97 -21.91
CA PRO A 24 -10.87 4.61 -21.39
C PRO A 24 -9.65 3.74 -21.76
N GLU A 25 -9.12 3.90 -22.98
CA GLU A 25 -7.96 3.16 -23.47
C GLU A 25 -6.68 3.57 -22.75
N GLN A 26 -6.51 4.86 -22.44
CA GLN A 26 -5.38 5.33 -21.65
C GLN A 26 -5.44 4.80 -20.22
N ALA A 27 -6.63 4.81 -19.61
CA ALA A 27 -6.82 4.24 -18.28
C ALA A 27 -6.49 2.74 -18.26
N LEU A 28 -6.91 2.00 -19.30
CA LEU A 28 -6.59 0.58 -19.44
C LEU A 28 -5.08 0.35 -19.60
N ALA A 29 -4.40 1.09 -20.48
CA ALA A 29 -2.96 0.96 -20.68
C ALA A 29 -2.17 1.21 -19.39
N VAL A 30 -2.56 2.21 -18.60
CA VAL A 30 -1.93 2.45 -17.29
C VAL A 30 -2.22 1.30 -16.32
N PHE A 31 -3.44 0.77 -16.32
CA PHE A 31 -3.79 -0.38 -15.49
C PHE A 31 -2.93 -1.60 -15.82
N GLU A 32 -2.71 -1.91 -17.10
CA GLU A 32 -1.84 -2.99 -17.56
C GLU A 32 -0.40 -2.79 -17.09
N ILE A 33 0.15 -1.58 -17.23
CA ILE A 33 1.50 -1.25 -16.74
C ILE A 33 1.63 -1.47 -15.23
N LEU A 34 0.61 -1.08 -14.46
CA LEU A 34 0.60 -1.31 -13.01
C LEU A 34 0.52 -2.80 -12.66
N ASP A 35 -0.18 -3.59 -13.47
CA ASP A 35 -0.27 -5.03 -13.31
C ASP A 35 1.10 -5.70 -13.55
N ASP A 36 1.75 -5.40 -14.68
CA ASP A 36 3.09 -5.89 -15.01
C ASP A 36 4.12 -5.49 -13.92
N LEU A 37 4.06 -4.23 -13.46
CA LEU A 37 4.94 -3.77 -12.39
C LEU A 37 4.70 -4.53 -11.09
N ARG A 38 3.43 -4.78 -10.74
CA ARG A 38 3.08 -5.58 -9.55
C ARG A 38 3.64 -6.99 -9.69
N GLU A 39 3.49 -7.63 -10.83
CA GLU A 39 4.03 -8.97 -11.09
C GLU A 39 5.55 -9.00 -10.92
N LEU A 40 6.27 -8.04 -11.49
CA LEU A 40 7.72 -7.94 -11.37
C LEU A 40 8.18 -7.76 -9.91
N ILE A 41 7.50 -6.90 -9.15
CA ILE A 41 7.79 -6.68 -7.73
C ILE A 41 7.55 -7.97 -6.95
N CYS A 42 6.44 -8.64 -7.18
CA CYS A 42 6.11 -9.91 -6.51
C CYS A 42 7.15 -10.99 -6.85
N ALA A 43 7.51 -11.14 -8.12
CA ALA A 43 8.51 -12.13 -8.54
C ALA A 43 9.87 -11.92 -7.87
N ARG A 44 10.23 -10.67 -7.54
CA ARG A 44 11.53 -10.33 -6.95
C ARG A 44 11.54 -10.26 -5.42
N TYR A 45 10.48 -9.74 -4.81
CA TYR A 45 10.50 -9.27 -3.42
C TYR A 45 9.36 -9.84 -2.56
N LEU A 46 8.57 -10.79 -3.06
CA LEU A 46 7.43 -11.32 -2.31
C LEU A 46 7.83 -11.86 -0.92
N PRO A 47 8.92 -12.63 -0.74
CA PRO A 47 9.33 -13.09 0.59
C PRO A 47 9.61 -11.96 1.58
N GLU A 48 10.31 -10.92 1.14
CA GLU A 48 10.67 -9.75 1.93
C GLU A 48 9.43 -8.92 2.29
N ILE A 49 8.53 -8.73 1.32
CA ILE A 49 7.24 -8.07 1.52
C ILE A 49 6.43 -8.82 2.59
N GLN A 50 6.34 -10.15 2.49
CA GLN A 50 5.65 -10.97 3.49
C GLN A 50 6.28 -10.83 4.88
N HIS A 51 7.61 -10.81 4.96
CA HIS A 51 8.30 -10.61 6.24
C HIS A 51 7.95 -9.25 6.85
N VAL A 52 8.07 -8.17 6.08
CA VAL A 52 7.73 -6.81 6.55
C VAL A 52 6.27 -6.71 7.01
N LEU A 53 5.33 -7.33 6.27
CA LEU A 53 3.91 -7.32 6.63
C LEU A 53 3.62 -8.10 7.92
N ARG A 54 4.30 -9.22 8.15
CA ARG A 54 4.17 -9.99 9.40
C ARG A 54 4.68 -9.19 10.58
N GLU A 55 5.81 -8.52 10.45
CA GLU A 55 6.38 -7.69 11.52
C GLU A 55 5.51 -6.47 11.82
N ASP A 56 4.99 -5.75 10.81
CA ASP A 56 4.05 -4.64 11.03
C ASP A 56 2.76 -5.11 11.74
N ARG A 57 2.23 -6.30 11.38
CA ARG A 57 1.09 -6.88 12.09
C ARG A 57 1.44 -7.19 13.55
N ARG A 58 2.58 -7.85 13.81
CA ARG A 58 3.04 -8.17 15.17
C ARG A 58 3.21 -6.91 16.02
N GLN A 59 3.81 -5.86 15.45
CA GLN A 59 3.97 -4.57 16.13
C GLN A 59 2.62 -3.92 16.46
N ARG A 60 1.63 -4.00 15.55
CA ARG A 60 0.29 -3.50 15.84
C ARG A 60 -0.40 -4.27 16.95
N GLU A 61 -0.30 -5.60 16.93
CA GLU A 61 -0.86 -6.47 17.98
C GLU A 61 -0.27 -6.15 19.35
N LEU A 62 1.05 -5.98 19.46
CA LEU A 62 1.70 -5.55 20.70
C LEU A 62 1.21 -4.16 21.17
N LEU A 63 1.04 -3.20 20.25
CA LEU A 63 0.45 -1.89 20.56
C LEU A 63 -1.02 -1.97 20.99
N PHE A 64 -1.76 -3.01 20.60
CA PHE A 64 -3.13 -3.24 21.08
C PHE A 64 -3.12 -3.87 22.47
N ASP A 65 -2.20 -4.80 22.73
CA ASP A 65 -2.01 -5.46 24.03
C ASP A 65 -1.54 -4.47 25.11
N GLU A 66 -0.58 -3.58 24.80
CA GLU A 66 -0.15 -2.53 25.75
C GLU A 66 -1.25 -1.50 26.06
N ARG A 67 -2.22 -1.30 25.15
CA ARG A 67 -3.35 -0.39 25.38
C ARG A 67 -4.49 -1.06 26.15
N HIS A 68 -4.39 -2.36 26.43
CA HIS A 68 -5.35 -3.08 27.25
C HIS A 68 -4.60 -3.81 28.38
N PRO A 69 -4.47 -3.20 29.57
CA PRO A 69 -3.88 -3.91 30.70
C PRO A 69 -4.72 -5.16 30.98
N PRO A 70 -4.08 -6.26 31.40
CA PRO A 70 -4.83 -7.44 31.84
C PRO A 70 -5.63 -7.04 33.08
N PHE A 71 -6.95 -7.13 32.98
CA PHE A 71 -7.84 -7.26 34.13
C PHE A 71 -8.33 -8.70 34.17
#